data_AF-A0A978VJD1-F1
#
_entry.id   AF-A0A978VJD1-F1
#
_cell.length_a   1.000
_cell.length_b   1.000
_cell.length_c   1.000
_cell.angle_alpha   90.00
_cell.angle_beta   90.00
_cell.angle_gamma   90.00
#
_symmetry.space_group_name_H-M   'P 1'
#
loop_
_entity.id
_entity.type
_entity.pdbx_description
1 polymer ?
#
loop_
_entity_poly.entity_id
_entity_poly.type
_entity_poly.pdbx_seq_one_letter_code
_entity_poly.pdbx_strand_id
1 'polypeptide(L)'
;MAGVGPISQDWEPVVIRKKAPNAAAKKDEKAVNAARRAGADIETIKKSTAGTNKAASSSTSLNTRKLDEETENLAQSFKEE
;
A
#
# COMPACT_ATOMS: atom_id res chain seq x y z
N MET A 1 35.19 -50.49 -5.96
CA MET A 1 34.90 -49.43 -4.96
C MET A 1 35.39 -48.10 -5.51
N ALA A 2 34.60 -47.45 -6.39
CA ALA A 2 34.94 -46.11 -6.88
C ALA A 2 34.36 -45.11 -5.88
N GLY A 3 35.25 -44.39 -5.20
CA GLY A 3 34.88 -43.38 -4.21
C GLY A 3 34.10 -42.26 -4.87
N VAL A 4 32.87 -42.05 -4.43
CA VAL A 4 32.17 -40.78 -4.59
C VAL A 4 32.92 -39.78 -3.73
N GLY A 5 33.80 -38.98 -4.36
CA GLY A 5 34.41 -37.83 -3.71
C GLY A 5 33.31 -36.86 -3.24
N PRO A 6 33.58 -36.03 -2.22
CA PRO A 6 32.59 -35.09 -1.70
C PRO A 6 32.12 -34.17 -2.82
N ILE A 7 30.82 -34.21 -3.14
CA ILE A 7 30.19 -33.19 -3.99
C ILE A 7 30.36 -31.86 -3.27
N SER A 8 31.28 -31.02 -3.75
CA SER A 8 31.39 -29.64 -3.31
C SER A 8 30.19 -28.87 -3.88
N GLN A 9 29.42 -28.23 -3.00
CA GLN A 9 28.43 -27.26 -3.43
C GLN A 9 29.16 -25.98 -3.85
N ASP A 10 29.40 -25.85 -5.15
CA ASP A 10 30.17 -24.74 -5.75
C ASP A 10 29.38 -23.42 -5.84
N TRP A 11 28.31 -23.26 -5.06
CA TRP A 11 27.50 -22.04 -5.04
C TRP A 11 27.30 -21.51 -3.62
N GLU A 12 27.46 -20.21 -3.48
CA GLU A 12 27.24 -19.49 -2.22
C GLU A 12 25.75 -19.56 -1.83
N PRO A 13 25.40 -19.86 -0.56
CA PRO A 13 24.02 -20.05 -0.15
C PRO A 13 23.18 -18.79 -0.34
N VAL A 14 22.20 -18.85 -1.25
CA VAL A 14 21.27 -17.74 -1.52
C VAL A 14 20.22 -17.66 -0.41
N VAL A 15 20.31 -16.62 0.43
CA VAL A 15 19.31 -16.34 1.47
C VAL A 15 18.14 -15.55 0.87
N ILE A 16 17.04 -16.25 0.56
CA ILE A 16 15.81 -15.61 0.11
C ILE A 16 15.08 -15.00 1.32
N ARG A 17 15.15 -13.67 1.46
CA ARG A 17 14.43 -12.94 2.51
C ARG A 17 13.01 -12.64 2.09
N LYS A 18 12.06 -12.98 2.96
CA LYS A 18 10.65 -12.62 2.80
C LYS A 18 10.49 -11.14 3.15
N LYS A 19 10.00 -10.34 2.19
CA LYS A 19 9.83 -8.90 2.38
C LYS A 19 8.80 -8.63 3.48
N ALA A 20 9.12 -7.69 4.37
CA ALA A 20 8.19 -7.28 5.42
C ALA A 20 6.88 -6.78 4.77
N PRO A 21 5.71 -7.12 5.35
CA PRO A 21 4.43 -6.67 4.82
C PRO A 21 4.35 -5.13 4.85
N ASN A 22 3.94 -4.54 3.73
CA ASN A 22 3.76 -3.10 3.60
C ASN A 22 2.51 -2.63 4.36
N ALA A 23 2.34 -1.31 4.52
CA ALA A 23 1.21 -0.75 5.25
C ALA A 23 -0.16 -1.10 4.61
N ALA A 24 -0.21 -1.31 3.29
CA ALA A 24 -1.43 -1.73 2.60
C ALA A 24 -1.82 -3.17 2.99
N ALA A 25 -0.85 -4.08 3.09
CA ALA A 25 -1.07 -5.46 3.52
C ALA A 25 -1.53 -5.58 4.97
N LYS A 26 -1.20 -4.61 5.83
CA LYS A 26 -1.74 -4.54 7.21
C LYS A 26 -3.22 -4.16 7.26
N LYS A 27 -3.73 -3.48 6.24
CA LYS A 27 -5.15 -3.08 6.12
C LYS A 27 -6.00 -4.12 5.39
N ASP A 28 -5.37 -5.18 4.86
CA ASP A 28 -6.08 -6.27 4.19
C ASP A 28 -7.02 -6.99 5.15
N GLU A 29 -8.20 -7.39 4.66
CA GLU A 29 -9.25 -8.00 5.50
C GLU A 29 -8.76 -9.28 6.19
N LYS A 30 -7.92 -10.06 5.51
CA LYS A 30 -7.32 -11.27 6.08
C LYS A 30 -6.43 -10.95 7.27
N ALA A 31 -5.61 -9.91 7.16
CA ALA A 31 -4.72 -9.48 8.23
C ALA A 31 -5.51 -8.93 9.43
N VAL A 32 -6.54 -8.13 9.17
CA VAL A 32 -7.42 -7.58 10.21
C VAL A 32 -8.21 -8.69 10.92
N ASN A 33 -8.73 -9.67 10.17
CA ASN A 33 -9.47 -10.79 10.75
C ASN A 33 -8.57 -11.73 11.58
N ALA A 34 -7.33 -11.95 11.13
CA ALA A 34 -6.34 -12.70 11.90
C ALA A 34 -6.00 -12.00 13.22
N ALA A 35 -5.75 -10.69 13.18
CA ALA A 35 -5.51 -9.88 14.37
C ALA A 35 -6.69 -9.93 15.35
N ARG A 36 -7.92 -9.83 14.85
CA ARG A 36 -9.15 -9.90 15.66
C ARG A 36 -9.28 -11.24 16.38
N ARG A 37 -8.99 -12.34 15.69
CA ARG A 37 -9.03 -13.69 16.27
C ARG A 37 -7.92 -13.93 17.29
N ALA A 38 -6.76 -13.31 17.08
CA ALA A 38 -5.62 -13.40 17.98
C ALA A 38 -5.75 -12.51 19.24
N GLY A 39 -6.80 -11.68 19.31
CA GLY A 39 -6.95 -10.69 20.39
C GLY A 39 -5.91 -9.57 20.35
N ALA A 40 -5.29 -9.34 19.19
CA ALA A 40 -4.34 -8.25 18.99
C ALA A 40 -5.07 -6.92 18.80
N ASP A 41 -4.41 -5.82 19.19
CA ASP A 41 -4.97 -4.48 19.03
C ASP A 41 -5.19 -4.12 17.56
N ILE A 42 -6.38 -3.61 17.24
CA ILE A 42 -6.76 -3.12 15.92
C ILE A 42 -7.07 -1.64 16.03
N GLU A 43 -6.28 -0.83 15.36
CA GLU A 43 -6.54 0.60 15.24
C GLU A 43 -7.73 0.84 14.30
N THR A 44 -8.73 1.59 14.77
CA THR A 44 -9.88 2.01 13.96
C THR A 44 -9.90 3.52 13.83
N ILE A 45 -9.95 4.02 12.59
CA ILE A 45 -10.00 5.46 12.30
C ILE A 45 -11.28 5.77 11.53
N LYS A 46 -12.07 6.73 12.03
CA LYS A 46 -13.24 7.24 11.32
C LYS A 46 -12.78 8.04 10.09
N LYS A 47 -13.33 7.73 8.91
CA LYS A 47 -13.04 8.49 7.67
C LYS A 47 -13.54 9.94 7.81
N SER A 48 -12.83 10.89 7.22
CA SER A 48 -13.12 12.34 7.34
C SER A 48 -14.55 12.72 6.96
N THR A 49 -15.14 12.03 5.98
CA THR A 49 -16.51 12.27 5.49
C THR A 49 -17.54 11.26 6.03
N ALA A 50 -17.16 10.42 7.02
CA ALA A 50 -18.04 9.38 7.53
C ALA A 50 -19.29 9.96 8.21
N GLY A 51 -20.45 9.38 7.90
CA GLY A 51 -21.75 9.84 8.42
C GLY A 51 -22.44 10.89 7.54
N THR A 52 -21.96 11.11 6.32
CA THR A 52 -22.57 12.02 5.34
C THR A 52 -23.06 11.24 4.11
N ASN A 53 -24.12 11.71 3.45
CA ASN A 53 -24.66 11.14 2.20
C ASN A 53 -24.23 11.95 0.96
N LYS A 54 -23.09 12.63 1.02
CA LYS A 54 -22.58 13.45 -0.09
C LYS A 54 -22.36 12.57 -1.33
N ALA A 55 -22.95 12.94 -2.46
CA ALA A 55 -22.76 12.21 -3.72
C ALA A 55 -21.28 12.24 -4.15
N ALA A 56 -20.77 11.17 -4.77
CA ALA A 56 -19.38 11.12 -5.21
C ALA A 56 -19.01 12.28 -6.17
N SER A 57 -19.96 12.75 -6.98
CA SER A 57 -19.82 13.89 -7.88
C SER A 57 -19.80 15.25 -7.18
N SER A 58 -20.20 15.32 -5.91
CA SER A 58 -20.25 16.57 -5.14
C SER A 58 -18.91 16.94 -4.48
N SER A 59 -17.88 16.11 -4.68
CA SER A 59 -16.52 16.35 -4.21
C SER A 59 -15.54 16.27 -5.36
N THR A 60 -14.53 17.11 -5.32
CA THR A 60 -13.40 17.09 -6.26
C THR A 60 -12.63 15.78 -6.14
N SER A 61 -12.28 15.16 -7.27
CA SER A 61 -11.41 13.97 -7.34
C SER A 61 -9.91 14.30 -7.22
N LEU A 62 -9.57 15.59 -7.34
CA LEU A 62 -8.23 16.14 -7.20
C LEU A 62 -7.86 16.35 -5.72
N ASN A 63 -6.56 16.32 -5.43
CA ASN A 63 -6.05 16.67 -4.12
C ASN A 63 -6.00 18.20 -3.98
N THR A 64 -6.99 18.79 -3.30
CA THR A 64 -7.13 20.25 -3.19
C THR A 64 -5.93 20.92 -2.52
N ARG A 65 -5.24 20.21 -1.62
CA ARG A 65 -4.01 20.72 -1.00
C ARG A 65 -2.91 20.98 -2.03
N LYS A 66 -2.77 20.09 -3.02
CA LYS A 66 -1.79 20.30 -4.11
C LYS A 66 -2.18 21.48 -4.99
N LEU A 67 -3.48 21.65 -5.27
CA LEU A 67 -3.97 22.80 -6.04
C LEU A 67 -3.68 24.13 -5.34
N ASP A 68 -3.79 24.18 -4.01
CA ASP A 68 -3.49 25.37 -3.21
C ASP A 68 -1.96 25.65 -3.15
N GLU A 69 -1.14 24.60 -3.14
CA GLU A 69 0.34 24.68 -3.10
C GLU A 69 0.97 24.98 -4.48
N GLU A 70 0.33 24.58 -5.58
CA GLU A 70 0.80 24.81 -6.96
C GLU A 70 0.50 26.26 -7.41
N THR A 71 1.27 27.23 -6.93
CA THR A 71 1.14 28.65 -7.30
C THR A 71 1.80 29.02 -8.64
N GLU A 72 2.56 28.10 -9.26
CA GLU A 72 3.34 28.38 -10.48
C GLU A 72 2.72 27.82 -11.78
N ASN A 73 1.65 27.03 -11.72
CA ASN A 73 1.10 26.36 -12.91
C ASN A 73 -0.31 26.86 -13.28
N LEU A 74 -0.38 28.09 -13.80
CA LEU A 74 -1.59 28.62 -14.43
C LEU A 74 -1.73 28.11 -15.87
N ALA A 75 -1.82 26.79 -16.07
CA ALA A 75 -2.08 26.17 -17.37
C ALA A 75 -3.42 25.42 -17.36
N GLN A 76 -4.52 26.17 -17.27
CA GLN A 76 -5.81 25.67 -17.72
C GLN A 76 -5.77 25.73 -19.25
N SER A 77 -5.49 24.59 -19.90
CA SER A 77 -5.56 24.50 -21.36
C SER A 77 -7.00 24.77 -21.80
N PHE A 78 -7.27 26.01 -22.19
CA PHE A 78 -8.41 26.38 -23.00
C PHE A 78 -8.32 25.56 -24.29
N LYS A 79 -9.23 24.60 -24.46
CA LYS A 79 -9.32 23.82 -25.69
C LYS A 79 -10.49 24.40 -26.49
N GLU A 80 -10.16 25.41 -27.28
CA GLU A 80 -10.97 25.87 -28.41
C GLU A 80 -10.67 24.94 -29.60
N GLU A 81 -11.61 24.05 -29.88
CA GLU A 81 -12.24 23.73 -31.18
C GLU A 81 -13.11 22.47 -31.03
#